data_AF-A0A7S2KVL6-F1
#
_entry.id   AF-A0A7S2KVL6-F1
#
_cell.length_a   1.000
_cell.length_b   1.000
_cell.length_c   1.000
_cell.angle_alpha   90.00
_cell.angle_beta   90.00
_cell.angle_gamma   90.00
#
_symmetry.space_group_name_H-M   'P 1'
#
loop_
_entity.id
_entity.type
_entity.pdbx_description
1 polymer ?
#
loop_
_entity_poly.entity_id
_entity_poly.type
_entity_poly.pdbx_seq_one_letter_code
_entity_poly.pdbx_strand_id
1 'polypeptide(L)'
;GANGEVPGSDQLDAPALKVSPGVATISAAVSDPVWIDAVTAAITAANGDGKVCPNNAFTIQKFTILPTNFSEAAGELTPTKKLKRKAVETKFAKLIGRMYASSGTYVPHSG
;
A
#
# COMPACT_ATOMS: atom_id res chain seq x y z
N GLY A 1 7.11 -5.40 14.63
CA GLY A 1 6.66 -4.45 13.59
C GLY A 1 7.54 -4.58 12.36
N ALA A 2 7.07 -4.12 11.20
CA ALA A 2 7.90 -4.09 9.99
C ALA A 2 9.03 -3.05 10.14
N ASN A 3 10.29 -3.48 10.10
CA ASN A 3 11.47 -2.61 10.27
C ASN A 3 12.33 -2.52 8.98
N GLY A 4 11.84 -3.07 7.87
CA GLY A 4 12.57 -3.17 6.61
C GLY A 4 13.65 -4.26 6.58
N GLU A 5 13.93 -4.96 7.69
CA GLU A 5 14.72 -6.21 7.68
C GLU A 5 13.81 -7.41 7.45
N VAL A 6 12.68 -7.44 8.15
CA VAL A 6 11.63 -8.46 8.04
C VAL A 6 10.29 -7.84 7.57
N PRO A 7 9.39 -8.61 6.95
CA PRO A 7 8.13 -8.11 6.38
C PRO A 7 7.14 -7.53 7.41
N GLY A 8 7.37 -7.77 8.71
CA GLY A 8 6.46 -7.41 9.79
C GLY A 8 5.40 -8.47 10.08
N SER A 9 4.47 -8.12 10.95
CA SER A 9 3.33 -8.97 11.35
C SER A 9 2.04 -8.46 10.69
N ASP A 10 1.06 -9.35 10.55
CA ASP A 10 -0.27 -9.02 10.04
C ASP A 10 -1.13 -8.24 11.06
N GLN A 11 -0.64 -7.97 12.27
CA GLN A 11 -1.37 -7.23 13.31
C GLN A 11 -1.26 -5.71 13.09
N LEU A 12 -2.38 -5.02 13.19
CA LEU A 12 -2.43 -3.55 13.16
C LEU A 12 -1.90 -2.96 14.47
N ASP A 13 -1.20 -1.82 14.35
CA ASP A 13 -0.74 -1.07 15.51
C ASP A 13 -1.89 -0.37 16.24
N ALA A 14 -1.74 -0.12 17.54
CA ALA A 14 -2.80 0.42 18.40
C ALA A 14 -3.52 1.69 17.87
N PRO A 15 -2.85 2.66 17.21
CA PRO A 15 -3.52 3.80 16.61
C PRO A 15 -4.41 3.41 15.41
N ALA A 16 -4.01 2.41 14.63
CA ALA A 16 -4.72 1.95 13.45
C ALA A 16 -6.06 1.28 13.82
N LEU A 17 -6.13 0.60 14.97
CA LEU A 17 -7.37 0.02 15.49
C LEU A 17 -8.51 1.03 15.69
N LYS A 18 -8.20 2.33 15.78
CA LYS A 18 -9.19 3.40 15.93
C LYS A 18 -9.93 3.72 14.64
N VAL A 19 -9.38 3.35 13.48
CA VAL A 19 -9.97 3.66 12.17
C VAL A 19 -11.21 2.81 11.92
N SER A 20 -11.11 1.50 12.17
CA SER A 20 -12.21 0.55 12.01
C SER A 20 -12.23 -0.40 13.22
N PRO A 21 -13.05 -0.11 14.26
CA PRO A 21 -13.14 -0.95 15.45
C PRO A 21 -13.64 -2.35 15.08
N GLY A 22 -12.80 -3.38 15.30
CA GLY A 22 -13.11 -4.77 14.95
C GLY A 22 -12.22 -5.35 13.86
N VAL A 23 -11.51 -4.50 13.11
CA VAL A 23 -10.46 -4.92 12.18
C VAL A 23 -9.12 -4.85 12.92
N ALA A 24 -8.56 -6.00 13.25
CA ALA A 24 -7.29 -6.09 13.98
C ALA A 24 -6.09 -6.45 13.09
N THR A 25 -6.33 -6.92 11.86
CA THR A 25 -5.27 -7.36 10.95
C THR A 25 -5.22 -6.58 9.64
N ILE A 26 -4.04 -6.49 9.04
CA ILE A 26 -3.82 -5.84 7.75
C ILE A 26 -4.60 -6.59 6.67
N SER A 27 -4.55 -7.92 6.69
CA SER A 27 -5.30 -8.76 5.75
C SER A 27 -6.81 -8.50 5.77
N ALA A 28 -7.39 -8.24 6.96
CA ALA A 28 -8.80 -7.85 7.08
C ALA A 28 -9.02 -6.40 6.62
N ALA A 29 -8.10 -5.47 6.95
CA ALA A 29 -8.18 -4.07 6.57
C ALA A 29 -8.15 -3.84 5.05
N VAL A 30 -7.44 -4.68 4.30
CA VAL A 30 -7.35 -4.60 2.83
C VAL A 30 -8.73 -4.71 2.15
N SER A 31 -9.69 -5.39 2.77
CA SER A 31 -11.04 -5.55 2.23
C SER A 31 -12.10 -4.75 3.01
N ASP A 32 -11.69 -3.99 4.01
CA ASP A 32 -12.60 -3.21 4.86
C ASP A 32 -12.91 -1.85 4.21
N PRO A 33 -14.19 -1.50 3.96
CA PRO A 33 -14.55 -0.26 3.29
C PRO A 33 -14.08 0.98 4.07
N VAL A 34 -14.07 0.94 5.40
CA VAL A 34 -13.64 2.09 6.23
C VAL A 34 -12.15 2.38 6.01
N TRP A 35 -11.32 1.34 5.95
CA TRP A 35 -9.91 1.48 5.62
C TRP A 35 -9.67 1.96 4.19
N ILE A 36 -10.41 1.39 3.23
CA ILE A 36 -10.31 1.78 1.82
C ILE A 36 -10.66 3.27 1.67
N ASP A 37 -11.74 3.72 2.30
CA ASP A 37 -12.19 5.11 2.25
C ASP A 37 -11.21 6.05 2.97
N ALA A 38 -10.68 5.66 4.13
CA ALA A 38 -9.70 6.46 4.86
C ALA A 38 -8.41 6.69 4.05
N VAL A 39 -7.89 5.64 3.41
CA VAL A 39 -6.69 5.74 2.56
C VAL A 39 -7.00 6.51 1.28
N THR A 40 -8.16 6.27 0.67
CA THR A 40 -8.59 7.01 -0.54
C THR A 40 -8.72 8.49 -0.24
N ALA A 41 -9.34 8.88 0.88
CA ALA A 41 -9.47 10.26 1.30
C ALA A 41 -8.12 10.94 1.53
N ALA A 42 -7.17 10.24 2.18
CA ALA A 42 -5.81 10.74 2.37
C ALA A 42 -5.08 10.96 1.03
N ILE A 43 -5.23 10.04 0.09
CA ILE A 43 -4.66 10.17 -1.27
C ILE A 43 -5.31 11.33 -2.02
N THR A 44 -6.64 11.48 -1.97
CA THR A 44 -7.36 12.58 -2.59
C THR A 44 -6.92 13.93 -2.02
N ALA A 45 -6.74 14.03 -0.70
CA ALA A 45 -6.23 15.23 -0.06
C ALA A 45 -4.79 15.56 -0.51
N ALA A 46 -3.91 14.56 -0.57
CA ALA A 46 -2.53 14.74 -1.06
C ALA A 46 -2.47 15.16 -2.54
N ASN A 47 -3.33 14.57 -3.38
CA ASN A 47 -3.45 14.93 -4.79
C ASN A 47 -4.02 16.35 -4.99
N GLY A 48 -4.88 16.81 -4.08
CA GLY A 48 -5.47 18.15 -4.12
C GLY A 48 -4.55 19.27 -3.60
N ASP A 49 -3.48 18.92 -2.87
CA ASP A 49 -2.48 19.88 -2.40
C ASP A 49 -1.48 20.21 -3.52
N GLY A 50 -1.62 21.39 -4.14
CA GLY A 50 -0.73 21.86 -5.20
C GLY A 50 0.74 22.03 -4.81
N LYS A 51 1.08 22.01 -3.51
CA LYS A 51 2.49 22.00 -3.06
C LYS A 51 3.11 20.60 -3.15
N VAL A 52 2.31 19.55 -2.88
CA VAL A 52 2.74 18.15 -2.92
C VAL A 52 2.56 17.57 -4.32
N CYS A 53 1.45 17.90 -4.98
CA CYS A 53 1.05 17.44 -6.29
C CYS A 53 0.87 18.63 -7.26
N PRO A 54 1.97 19.24 -7.76
CA PRO A 54 1.90 20.44 -8.59
C PRO A 54 1.30 20.20 -9.99
N ASN A 55 1.29 18.95 -10.47
CA ASN A 55 0.67 18.57 -11.74
C ASN A 55 0.25 17.09 -11.75
N ASN A 56 -0.45 16.67 -12.82
CA ASN A 56 -0.98 15.31 -12.97
C ASN A 56 0.09 14.19 -12.91
N ALA A 57 1.37 14.49 -13.22
CA ALA A 57 2.44 13.48 -13.13
C ALA A 57 2.81 13.13 -11.68
N PHE A 58 2.43 13.96 -10.71
CA PHE A 58 2.61 13.69 -9.27
C PHE A 58 1.36 13.06 -8.64
N THR A 59 0.26 12.96 -9.38
CA THR A 59 -1.01 12.45 -8.88
C THR A 59 -0.97 10.93 -8.74
N ILE A 60 -1.35 10.44 -7.57
CA ILE A 60 -1.61 9.01 -7.35
C ILE A 60 -2.97 8.69 -7.95
N GLN A 61 -2.97 8.05 -9.13
CA GLN A 61 -4.21 7.72 -9.85
C GLN A 61 -4.84 6.41 -9.36
N LYS A 62 -4.01 5.43 -9.01
CA LYS A 62 -4.44 4.09 -8.61
C LYS A 62 -3.52 3.54 -7.52
N PHE A 63 -4.08 2.78 -6.59
CA PHE A 63 -3.31 2.16 -5.52
C PHE A 63 -3.89 0.79 -5.10
N THR A 64 -3.04 -0.01 -4.47
CA THR A 64 -3.38 -1.30 -3.86
C THR A 64 -2.71 -1.37 -2.49
N ILE A 65 -3.42 -1.86 -1.48
CA ILE A 65 -2.89 -2.08 -0.14
C ILE A 65 -2.34 -3.51 -0.08
N LEU A 66 -1.08 -3.65 0.34
CA LEU A 66 -0.45 -4.96 0.51
C LEU A 66 -0.57 -5.45 1.96
N PRO A 67 -0.73 -6.76 2.19
CA PRO A 67 -0.82 -7.33 3.54
C PRO A 67 0.54 -7.35 4.27
N THR A 68 1.66 -7.18 3.55
CA THR A 68 3.01 -7.26 4.09
C THR A 68 3.88 -6.11 3.60
N ASN A 69 4.85 -5.68 4.41
CA ASN A 69 5.79 -4.64 4.02
C ASN A 69 6.98 -5.20 3.22
N PHE A 70 7.68 -4.32 2.49
CA PHE A 70 8.92 -4.69 1.82
C PHE A 70 10.03 -4.94 2.83
N SER A 71 10.88 -5.93 2.54
CA SER A 71 11.97 -6.30 3.44
C SER A 71 13.22 -6.79 2.72
N GLU A 72 14.34 -6.74 3.43
CA GLU A 72 15.59 -7.35 2.98
C GLU A 72 15.50 -8.88 2.96
N ALA A 73 14.86 -9.49 3.96
CA ALA A 73 14.68 -10.94 4.04
C ALA A 73 13.88 -11.49 2.85
N ALA A 74 12.88 -10.75 2.37
CA ALA A 74 12.14 -11.09 1.15
C ALA A 74 12.88 -10.72 -0.15
N GLY A 75 14.08 -10.15 -0.05
CA GLY A 75 14.91 -9.76 -1.19
C GLY A 75 14.47 -8.48 -1.88
N GLU A 76 13.48 -7.76 -1.36
CA GLU A 76 12.85 -6.58 -1.98
C GLU A 76 13.60 -5.30 -1.68
N LEU A 77 14.32 -5.26 -0.55
CA LEU A 77 15.18 -4.15 -0.17
C LEU A 77 16.68 -4.52 -0.26
N THR A 78 17.53 -3.52 -0.47
CA THR A 78 18.99 -3.62 -0.28
C THR A 78 19.34 -3.55 1.21
N PRO A 79 20.57 -3.94 1.61
CA PRO A 79 21.08 -3.71 2.98
C PRO A 79 21.02 -2.25 3.45
N THR A 80 20.94 -1.32 2.50
CA THR A 80 20.76 0.13 2.74
C THR A 80 19.29 0.57 2.66
N LYS A 81 18.34 -0.36 2.79
CA LYS A 81 16.88 -0.14 2.76
C LYS A 81 16.35 0.50 1.47
N LYS A 82 17.07 0.40 0.35
CA LYS A 82 16.61 0.88 -0.95
C LYS A 82 15.79 -0.18 -1.66
N LEU A 83 14.73 0.23 -2.34
CA LEU A 83 13.87 -0.68 -3.11
C LEU A 83 14.61 -1.28 -4.32
N LYS A 84 14.62 -2.60 -4.43
CA LYS A 84 15.08 -3.32 -5.63
C LYS A 84 13.94 -3.40 -6.64
N ARG A 85 13.77 -2.33 -7.43
CA ARG A 85 12.65 -2.17 -8.38
C ARG A 85 12.36 -3.42 -9.21
N LYS A 86 13.35 -3.99 -9.89
CA LYS A 86 13.19 -5.19 -10.75
C LYS A 86 12.64 -6.41 -9.98
N ALA A 87 13.09 -6.62 -8.75
CA ALA A 87 12.63 -7.75 -7.94
C ALA A 87 11.16 -7.57 -7.53
N VAL A 88 10.79 -6.36 -7.10
CA VAL A 88 9.41 -6.00 -6.73
C VAL A 88 8.49 -6.02 -7.95
N GLU A 89 8.89 -5.41 -9.06
CA GLU A 89 8.14 -5.44 -10.32
C GLU A 89 7.86 -6.87 -10.79
N THR A 90 8.84 -7.76 -10.70
CA THR A 90 8.66 -9.18 -11.06
C THR A 90 7.71 -9.89 -10.10
N LYS A 91 7.90 -9.70 -8.79
CA LYS A 91 7.08 -10.34 -7.75
C LYS A 91 5.62 -9.90 -7.80
N PHE A 92 5.37 -8.62 -8.07
CA PHE A 92 4.03 -8.02 -8.09
C PHE A 92 3.51 -7.74 -9.50
N ALA A 93 4.12 -8.32 -10.54
CA ALA A 93 3.78 -8.07 -11.95
C ALA A 93 2.28 -8.25 -12.24
N LYS A 94 1.66 -9.28 -11.68
CA LYS A 94 0.22 -9.56 -11.82
C LYS A 94 -0.65 -8.45 -11.22
N LEU A 95 -0.26 -7.93 -10.05
CA LEU A 95 -0.97 -6.83 -9.38
C LEU A 95 -0.82 -5.52 -10.17
N ILE A 96 0.40 -5.21 -10.60
CA ILE A 96 0.68 -4.04 -11.45
C ILE A 96 -0.15 -4.11 -12.74
N GLY A 97 -0.18 -5.25 -13.41
CA GLY A 97 -0.99 -5.46 -14.61
C GLY A 97 -2.49 -5.20 -14.38
N ARG A 98 -3.02 -5.66 -13.24
CA ARG A 98 -4.42 -5.38 -12.85
C ARG A 98 -4.66 -3.91 -12.55
N MET A 99 -3.70 -3.21 -11.95
CA MET A 99 -3.82 -1.77 -11.74
C MET A 99 -3.96 -1.04 -13.08
N TYR A 100 -3.16 -1.41 -14.08
CA TYR A 100 -3.27 -0.80 -15.41
C TYR A 100 -4.58 -1.18 -16.12
N ALA A 101 -5.07 -2.41 -15.97
CA ALA A 101 -6.32 -2.87 -16.59
C ALA A 101 -7.61 -2.39 -15.90
N SER A 102 -7.54 -1.98 -14.63
CA SER A 102 -8.70 -1.49 -13.86
C SER A 102 -9.05 -0.05 -14.23
N SER A 103 -10.32 0.35 -14.07
CA SER A 103 -10.77 1.75 -14.14
C SER A 103 -10.88 2.42 -12.76
N GLY A 104 -10.84 1.65 -11.67
CA GLY A 104 -11.01 2.17 -10.30
C GLY A 104 -9.72 2.73 -9.69
N THR A 105 -9.89 3.63 -8.71
CA THR A 105 -8.78 4.22 -7.92
C THR A 105 -8.17 3.19 -6.96
N TYR A 106 -9.01 2.45 -6.22
CA TYR A 106 -8.57 1.33 -5.41
C TYR A 106 -8.64 0.04 -6.22
N VAL A 107 -7.54 -0.71 -6.25
CA VAL A 107 -7.47 -2.03 -6.90
C VAL A 107 -7.18 -3.05 -5.80
N PRO A 108 -8.14 -3.94 -5.47
CA PRO A 108 -7.97 -4.89 -4.38
C PRO A 108 -6.78 -5.82 -4.60
N HIS A 109 -6.07 -6.12 -3.52
CA HIS A 109 -5.09 -7.19 -3.53
C HIS A 109 -5.83 -8.53 -3.61
N SER A 110 -5.65 -9.27 -4.70
CA SER A 110 -5.98 -10.70 -4.70
C SER A 110 -4.68 -11.48 -4.46
N GLY A 111 -4.69 -12.34 -3.44
CA GLY A 111 -3.64 -13.36 -3.27
C GLY A 111 -3.49 -14.27 -4.47
#